data_AF-A0A0D2IDY8-F1
#
_entry.id   AF-A0A0D2IDY8-F1
#
_cell.length_a   1.000
_cell.length_b   1.000
_cell.length_c   1.000
_cell.angle_alpha   90.00
_cell.angle_beta   90.00
_cell.angle_gamma   90.00
#
_symmetry.space_group_name_H-M   'P 1'
#
loop_
_entity.id
_entity.type
_entity.pdbx_description
1 polymer ?
#
loop_
_entity_poly.entity_id
_entity_poly.type
_entity_poly.pdbx_seq_one_letter_code
_entity_poly.pdbx_strand_id
1 'polypeptide(L)' 'MALVSRIANGVYTGLFKKNAAFLTTVFLGAFAFEIGFEYGANAMWDQWNKGRQWKEIKHRYMTPPDEEE' A
#
# COMPACT_ATOMS: atom_id res chain seq x y z
N MET A 1 27.94 14.95 3.42
CA MET A 1 28.04 14.14 4.66
C MET A 1 27.31 14.79 5.84
N ALA A 2 27.57 16.06 6.19
CA ALA A 2 26.97 16.70 7.36
C ALA A 2 25.42 16.81 7.34
N LEU A 3 24.82 17.09 6.19
CA LEU A 3 23.36 17.23 6.06
C LEU A 3 22.62 15.91 6.35
N VAL A 4 23.08 14.80 5.76
CA VAL A 4 22.51 13.47 5.99
C VAL A 4 22.63 13.06 7.45
N SER A 5 23.78 13.34 8.08
CA SER A 5 23.99 13.08 9.52
C SER A 5 23.04 13.90 10.41
N ARG A 6 22.76 15.16 10.06
CA ARG A 6 21.81 16.00 10.81
C ARG A 6 20.38 15.50 10.69
N ILE A 7 19.97 15.06 9.49
CA ILE A 7 18.66 14.46 9.26
C ILE A 7 18.53 13.14 10.03
N ALA A 8 19.52 12.26 9.91
CA ALA A 8 19.53 10.97 10.60
C ALA A 8 19.48 11.14 12.13
N ASN A 9 20.25 12.07 12.70
CA ASN A 9 20.19 12.37 14.13
C ASN A 9 18.85 12.96 14.56
N GLY A 10 18.24 13.81 13.74
CA GLY A 10 16.91 14.36 14.00
C GLY A 10 15.84 13.26 14.03
N VAL A 11 15.86 12.37 13.03
CA VAL A 11 14.96 11.20 12.94
C VAL A 11 15.18 10.25 14.11
N TYR A 12 16.42 9.90 14.43
CA TYR A 12 16.72 9.03 15.56
C TYR A 12 16.25 9.63 16.89
N THR A 13 16.57 10.89 17.15
CA THR A 13 16.21 11.56 18.40
C THR A 13 14.69 11.76 18.53
N GLY A 14 14.00 12.04 17.42
CA GLY A 14 12.57 12.29 17.40
C GLY A 14 11.69 11.04 17.44
N LEU A 15 12.07 9.99 16.70
CA LEU A 15 11.20 8.83 16.46
C LEU A 15 11.71 7.55 17.12
N PHE A 16 13.02 7.33 17.20
CA PHE A 16 13.58 6.03 17.57
C PHE A 16 14.22 5.99 18.98
N LYS A 17 14.58 7.15 19.56
CA LYS A 17 15.30 7.22 20.84
C LYS A 17 14.41 6.91 22.07
N LYS A 18 13.11 7.19 22.00
CA LYS A 18 12.17 7.00 23.13
C LYS A 18 11.22 5.86 22.81
N ASN A 19 11.13 4.85 23.70
CA ASN A 19 10.30 3.64 23.50
C ASN A 19 8.84 3.93 23.09
N ALA A 20 8.19 4.88 23.76
CA ALA A 20 6.80 5.22 23.43
C ALA A 20 6.66 5.85 22.03
N ALA A 21 7.59 6.74 21.65
CA ALA A 21 7.62 7.35 20.32
C ALA A 21 7.97 6.32 19.25
N PHE A 22 8.89 5.41 19.54
CA PHE A 22 9.28 4.32 18.66
C PHE A 22 8.10 3.40 18.37
N LEU A 23 7.43 2.89 19.40
CA LEU A 23 6.29 1.98 19.24
C LEU A 23 5.15 2.64 18.43
N THR A 24 4.84 3.90 18.75
CA THR A 24 3.84 4.69 18.02
C THR A 24 4.22 4.86 16.55
N THR A 25 5.49 5.18 16.28
CA THR A 25 6.03 5.33 14.93
C THR A 25 5.91 4.03 14.14
N VAL A 26 6.23 2.89 14.75
CA VAL A 26 6.11 1.58 14.11
C VAL A 26 4.65 1.26 13.77
N PHE A 27 3.71 1.46 14.69
CA PHE A 27 2.29 1.18 14.42
C PHE A 27 1.69 2.08 13.35
N LEU A 28 1.92 3.40 13.46
CA LEU A 28 1.46 4.34 12.43
C LEU A 28 2.12 4.07 11.08
N GLY A 29 3.43 3.78 11.09
CA GLY A 29 4.18 3.44 9.89
C GLY A 29 3.68 2.16 9.24
N ALA A 30 3.39 1.12 10.01
CA ALA A 30 2.84 -0.13 9.51
C ALA A 30 1.46 0.07 8.86
N PHE A 31 0.56 0.81 9.51
CA PHE A 31 -0.77 1.08 8.95
C PHE A 31 -0.72 1.92 7.67
N ALA A 32 0.09 2.99 7.66
CA ALA A 32 0.27 3.81 6.47
C ALA A 32 0.94 3.01 5.33
N PHE A 33 1.91 2.16 5.66
CA PHE A 33 2.57 1.29 4.70
C PHE A 33 1.61 0.25 4.12
N GLU A 34 0.79 -0.40 4.95
CA GLU A 34 -0.21 -1.39 4.52
C GLU A 34 -1.11 -0.80 3.44
N ILE A 35 -1.71 0.36 3.68
CA ILE A 35 -2.57 1.05 2.71
C ILE A 35 -1.80 1.33 1.41
N GLY A 36 -0.64 1.99 1.51
CA GLY A 36 0.13 2.37 0.33
C GLY A 36 0.62 1.16 -0.48
N PHE A 37 1.07 0.12 0.21
CA PHE A 37 1.57 -1.10 -0.38
C PHE A 37 0.46 -1.89 -1.07
N GLU A 38 -0.69 -2.07 -0.42
CA GLU A 38 -1.86 -2.77 -0.99
C GLU A 38 -2.31 -2.11 -2.29
N TYR A 39 -2.52 -0.78 -2.29
CA TYR A 39 -2.90 -0.04 -3.49
C TYR A 39 -1.82 -0.11 -4.58
N GLY A 40 -0.56 0.10 -4.23
CA GLY A 40 0.55 0.10 -5.19
C GLY A 40 0.77 -1.28 -5.83
N ALA A 41 0.77 -2.32 -5.00
CA ALA A 41 0.97 -3.70 -5.45
C ALA A 41 -0.19 -4.16 -6.34
N ASN A 42 -1.43 -3.89 -5.96
CA ASN A 42 -2.59 -4.22 -6.78
C ASN A 42 -2.58 -3.43 -8.10
N ALA A 43 -2.27 -2.14 -8.09
CA ALA A 43 -2.18 -1.36 -9.33
C ALA A 43 -1.09 -1.89 -10.28
N MET A 44 0.08 -2.26 -9.73
CA MET A 44 1.15 -2.87 -10.50
C MET A 44 0.73 -4.22 -11.08
N TRP A 45 0.10 -5.08 -10.27
CA TRP A 45 -0.43 -6.37 -10.71
C TRP A 45 -1.47 -6.21 -11.82
N ASP A 46 -2.36 -5.24 -11.66
CA ASP A 46 -3.45 -4.98 -12.59
C ASP A 46 -2.95 -4.57 -13.95
N GLN A 47 -1.98 -3.66 -13.95
CA GLN A 47 -1.35 -3.18 -15.18
C GLN A 47 -0.60 -4.31 -15.89
N TRP A 48 0.09 -5.17 -15.13
CA TRP A 48 0.81 -6.30 -15.72
C TRP A 48 -0.14 -7.33 -16.33
N ASN A 49 -1.27 -7.60 -15.66
CA ASN A 49 -2.20 -8.66 -16.05
C ASN A 49 -3.44 -8.14 -16.82
N LYS A 50 -3.34 -6.95 -17.40
CA LYS A 50 -4.43 -6.32 -18.15
C LYS A 50 -4.98 -7.24 -19.25
N GLY A 51 -6.30 -7.32 -19.34
CA GLY A 51 -7.05 -8.16 -20.28
C GLY A 51 -7.13 -9.63 -19.88
N ARG A 52 -6.48 -10.06 -18.79
CA ARG A 52 -6.48 -11.46 -18.31
C ARG A 52 -7.21 -11.63 -16.98
N GLN A 53 -7.51 -10.54 -16.29
CA GLN A 53 -8.09 -10.61 -14.96
C GLN A 53 -9.59 -10.90 -15.04
N TRP A 54 -10.09 -11.74 -14.14
CA TRP A 54 -11.52 -12.05 -14.05
C TRP A 54 -12.38 -10.78 -13.98
N LYS A 55 -11.96 -9.78 -13.21
CA LYS A 55 -12.68 -8.50 -13.09
C LYS A 55 -12.87 -7.76 -14.42
N GLU A 56 -11.99 -8.00 -15.39
CA GLU A 56 -12.07 -7.42 -16.73
C GLU A 56 -12.84 -8.31 -17.71
N ILE A 57 -12.75 -9.64 -17.60
CA ILE A 57 -13.34 -10.58 -18.58
C ILE A 57 -14.68 -11.19 -18.15
N LYS A 58 -15.09 -11.04 -16.89
CA LYS A 58 -16.31 -11.67 -16.34
C LYS A 58 -17.58 -11.36 -17.12
N HIS A 59 -17.68 -10.17 -17.70
CA HIS A 59 -18.82 -9.72 -18.49
C HIS A 59 -19.08 -10.58 -19.73
N ARG A 60 -18.11 -11.38 -20.17
CA ARG A 60 -18.26 -12.31 -21.29
C ARG A 60 -18.94 -13.63 -20.92
N TYR A 61 -19.09 -13.90 -19.62
CA TYR A 61 -19.48 -15.21 -19.10
C TYR A 61 -20.63 -15.14 -18.10
N MET A 62 -21.03 -13.94 -17.70
CA MET A 62 -22.20 -13.73 -16.84
C MET A 62 -23.40 -13.41 -17.73
N THR A 63 -24.51 -14.13 -17.53
CA THR A 63 -25.79 -13.86 -18.20
C THR A 63 -26.24 -12.43 -17.89
N PRO A 64 -26.75 -11.68 -18.87
CA PRO A 64 -27.38 -10.39 -18.61
C PRO A 64 -28.50 -10.56 -17.57
N PRO A 65 -28.68 -9.64 -16.61
CA PRO A 65 -29.77 -9.70 -15.62
C PRO A 65 -31.16 -9.80 -16.27
N ASP A 66 -31.26 -9.38 -17.52
CA ASP A 66 -32.51 -9.25 -18.28
C ASP A 66 -32.96 -10.57 -18.95
N GLU A 67 -32.17 -11.65 -18.87
CA GLU A 67 -32.51 -12.97 -19.44
C GLU A 67 -32.94 -14.00 -18.37
N GLU A 68 -32.99 -13.61 -17.08
CA GLU A 68 -33.43 -14.46 -15.97
C GLU A 68 -34.90 -14.24 -15.54
N GLU A 69 -35.67 -13.41 -16.28
CA GLU A 69 -37.14 -13.25 -16.13
C GLU A 69 -37.95 -14.05 -17.16
#